data_AF-A0A7C6KBG6-F1
#
_entry.id   AF-A0A7C6KBG6-F1
#
_cell.length_a   1.000
_cell.length_b   1.000
_cell.length_c   1.000
_cell.angle_alpha   90.00
_cell.angle_beta   90.00
_cell.angle_gamma   90.00
#
_symmetry.space_group_name_H-M   'P 1'
#
loop_
_entity.id
_entity.type
_entity.pdbx_description
1 polymer ?
#
loop_
_entity_poly.entity_id
_entity_poly.type
_entity_poly.pdbx_seq_one_letter_code
_entity_poly.pdbx_strand_id
1 'polypeptide(L)' 'MNCALCGGNKKSRVRMLGFNICGSCMEGISSTPVAAEEYDHYKDIIKIALQNYIDERVESRNKPCSI' A
#
# COMPACT_ATOMS: atom_id res chain seq x y z
N MET A 1 9.58 -8.79 -6.35
CA MET A 1 8.54 -7.72 -6.39
C MET A 1 9.21 -6.40 -6.07
N ASN A 2 8.67 -5.26 -6.52
CA ASN A 2 9.24 -3.93 -6.31
C ASN A 2 8.48 -3.18 -5.21
N CYS A 3 9.09 -2.17 -4.60
CA CYS A 3 8.35 -1.29 -3.69
C CYS A 3 7.28 -0.54 -4.50
N ALA A 4 6.03 -0.55 -4.03
CA ALA A 4 4.93 0.13 -4.72
C ALA A 4 5.11 1.66 -4.81
N LEU A 5 5.93 2.25 -3.92
CA LEU A 5 6.18 3.70 -3.86
C LEU A 5 7.35 4.13 -4.72
N CYS A 6 8.54 3.57 -4.47
CA CYS A 6 9.76 4.01 -5.15
C CYS A 6 10.22 3.09 -6.29
N GLY A 7 9.51 2.00 -6.57
CA GLY A 7 9.92 0.98 -7.54
C GLY A 7 11.18 0.19 -7.15
N GLY A 8 11.84 0.57 -6.05
CA GLY A 8 13.11 0.00 -5.63
C GLY A 8 13.03 -1.46 -5.16
N ASN A 9 14.10 -2.21 -5.42
CA ASN A 9 14.25 -3.59 -4.98
C ASN A 9 15.01 -3.66 -3.63
N LYS A 10 14.41 -3.10 -2.57
CA LYS A 10 15.03 -3.08 -1.22
C LYS A 10 14.66 -4.32 -0.41
N LYS A 11 15.54 -4.74 0.52
CA LYS A 11 15.42 -5.99 1.30
C LYS A 11 14.38 -5.92 2.42
N SER A 12 14.28 -4.82 3.18
CA SER A 12 13.26 -4.69 4.21
C SER A 12 11.95 -4.23 3.60
N ARG A 13 10.88 -5.01 3.80
CA ARG A 13 9.56 -4.72 3.27
C ARG A 13 8.47 -4.99 4.28
N VAL A 14 7.54 -4.05 4.36
CA VAL A 14 6.28 -4.17 5.07
C VAL A 14 5.22 -4.47 4.04
N ARG A 15 4.38 -5.48 4.30
CA ARG A 15 3.18 -5.73 3.50
C ARG A 15 2.02 -4.95 4.12
N MET A 16 1.45 -4.01 3.38
CA MET A 16 0.35 -3.16 3.84
C MET A 16 -0.72 -3.12 2.75
N LEU A 17 -1.96 -3.49 3.10
CA LEU A 17 -3.13 -3.40 2.22
C LEU A 17 -2.88 -3.97 0.80
N GLY A 18 -2.28 -5.16 0.72
CA GLY A 18 -1.94 -5.81 -0.55
C GLY A 18 -0.63 -5.33 -1.22
N PHE A 19 -0.09 -4.18 -0.81
CA PHE A 19 1.17 -3.65 -1.36
C PHE A 19 2.41 -4.06 -0.58
N ASN A 20 3.53 -4.14 -1.30
CA ASN A 20 4.85 -4.29 -0.71
C ASN A 20 5.54 -2.91 -0.67
N ILE A 21 5.79 -2.40 0.53
CA ILE A 21 6.42 -1.10 0.77
C ILE A 21 7.79 -1.32 1.42
N CYS A 22 8.84 -0.65 0.96
CA CYS A 22 10.15 -0.77 1.57
C CYS A 22 10.26 0.06 2.86
N GLY A 23 11.15 -0.34 3.77
CA GLY A 23 11.30 0.32 5.08
C GLY A 23 11.52 1.82 5.00
N SER A 24 12.36 2.30 4.08
CA SER A 24 12.61 3.75 3.94
C SER A 24 11.38 4.54 3.50
N CYS A 25 10.51 3.95 2.68
CA CYS A 25 9.27 4.63 2.30
C CYS A 25 8.24 4.58 3.43
N MET A 26 8.21 3.49 4.20
CA MET A 26 7.37 3.40 5.38
C MET A 26 7.77 4.43 6.45
N GLU A 27 9.07 4.57 6.66
CA GLU A 27 9.64 5.59 7.54
C GLU A 27 9.25 6.98 7.07
N GLY A 28 9.43 7.29 5.78
CA GLY A 28 9.01 8.54 5.17
C GLY A 28 7.53 8.85 5.42
N ILE A 29 6.62 7.89 5.23
CA ILE A 29 5.19 8.07 5.55
C ILE A 29 5.00 8.41 7.03
N SER A 30 5.64 7.67 7.93
CA SER A 30 5.47 7.83 9.37
C SER A 30 6.07 9.12 9.94
N SER A 31 7.09 9.67 9.28
CA SER A 31 7.81 10.85 9.75
C SER A 31 7.41 12.14 9.04
N THR A 32 6.73 12.06 7.89
CA THR A 32 6.30 13.25 7.13
C THR A 32 5.17 13.96 7.89
N PRO A 33 5.32 15.27 8.18
CA PRO A 33 4.24 16.03 8.80
C PRO A 33 3.00 16.08 7.91
N VAL A 34 1.82 16.05 8.52
CA VAL A 34 0.54 16.12 7.79
C VAL A 34 0.40 17.38 6.93
N ALA A 35 1.09 18.47 7.32
CA ALA A 35 1.08 19.74 6.61
C ALA A 35 2.07 19.81 5.42
N ALA A 36 2.93 18.80 5.23
CA ALA A 36 3.86 18.76 4.12
C ALA A 36 3.14 18.36 2.83
N GLU A 37 3.53 18.96 1.71
CA GLU A 37 2.98 18.64 0.37
C GLU A 37 3.21 17.16 0.01
N GLU A 38 4.35 16.61 0.42
CA GLU A 38 4.71 15.20 0.24
C GLU A 38 3.71 14.25 0.94
N TYR A 39 3.01 14.73 1.97
CA TYR A 39 1.99 13.95 2.66
C TYR A 39 0.77 13.66 1.77
N ASP A 40 0.45 14.57 0.84
CA ASP A 40 -0.66 14.37 -0.09
C ASP A 40 -0.35 13.26 -1.10
N HIS A 41 0.91 13.14 -1.53
CA HIS A 41 1.36 12.00 -2.33
C HIS A 41 1.14 10.68 -1.58
N TYR A 42 1.49 10.60 -0.30
CA TYR A 42 1.27 9.39 0.51
C TYR A 42 -0.22 9.07 0.71
N LYS A 43 -1.08 10.09 0.89
CA LYS A 43 -2.54 9.89 0.99
C LYS A 43 -3.08 9.17 -0.25
N ASP A 44 -2.67 9.60 -1.44
CA ASP A 44 -3.21 9.04 -2.67
C ASP A 44 -2.80 7.58 -2.86
N ILE A 45 -1.57 7.21 -2.47
CA ILE A 45 -1.16 5.81 -2.50
C ILE A 45 -1.93 4.97 -1.49
N ILE A 46 -2.14 5.47 -0.27
CA ILE A 46 -2.93 4.73 0.75
C ILE A 46 -4.39 4.55 0.29
N LYS A 47 -4.98 5.54 -0.40
CA LYS A 47 -6.33 5.39 -0.98
C LYS A 47 -6.38 4.26 -2.00
N ILE A 48 -5.41 4.19 -2.92
CA ILE A 48 -5.30 3.11 -3.91
C ILE A 48 -5.12 1.76 -3.20
N ALA A 49 -4.29 1.72 -2.17
CA ALA A 49 -4.06 0.51 -1.36
C ALA A 49 -5.33 0.00 -0.69
N LEU A 50 -6.09 0.92 -0.10
CA LEU A 50 -7.35 0.59 0.54
C LEU A 50 -8.38 0.09 -0.48
N GLN A 51 -8.47 0.73 -1.65
CA GLN A 51 -9.37 0.30 -2.71
C GLN A 51 -9.02 -1.11 -3.20
N ASN A 52 -7.75 -1.39 -3.49
CA ASN A 52 -7.30 -2.72 -3.88
C ASN A 52 -7.64 -3.78 -2.82
N TYR A 53 -7.44 -3.47 -1.55
CA TYR A 53 -7.81 -4.37 -0.46
C TYR A 53 -9.33 -4.62 -0.41
N ILE A 54 -10.14 -3.59 -0.63
CA ILE A 54 -11.61 -3.71 -0.71
C ILE A 54 -11.98 -4.61 -1.90
N ASP A 55 -11.39 -4.38 -3.07
CA ASP A 55 -11.66 -5.13 -4.29
C ASP A 55 -11.30 -6.62 -4.13
N GLU A 56 -10.10 -6.92 -3.60
CA GLU A 56 -9.68 -8.29 -3.28
C GLU A 56 -10.66 -8.97 -2.30
N ARG A 57 -11.16 -8.21 -1.31
CA ARG A 57 -12.13 -8.72 -0.33
C ARG A 57 -13.52 -8.92 -0.94
N VAL A 58 -13.98 -8.03 -1.81
CA VAL A 58 -15.26 -8.15 -2.52
C VAL A 58 -15.21 -9.35 -3.46
N GLU A 59 -14.11 -9.53 -4.21
CA GLU A 59 -13.89 -10.68 -5.07
C GLU A 59 -13.84 -11.99 -4.25
N SER A 60 -13.23 -11.98 -3.06
CA SER A 60 -13.24 -13.14 -2.16
C SER A 60 -14.62 -13.49 -1.61
N ARG A 61 -15.56 -12.52 -1.51
CA ARG A 61 -16.94 -12.75 -1.07
C ARG A 61 -17.85 -13.24 -2.20
N ASN A 62 -17.51 -12.93 -3.46
CA ASN A 62 -18.27 -13.31 -4.65
C ASN A 62 -17.77 -14.62 -5.29
N LYS A 63 -16.78 -15.29 -4.71
CA LYS A 63 -16.40 -16.64 -5.16
C LYS A 63 -17.57 -17.60 -4.89
N PRO A 64 -18.17 -18.22 -5.92
CA PRO A 64 -19.13 -19.28 -5.68
C PRO A 64 -18.42 -20.39 -4.91
N CYS A 65 -19.02 -20.87 -3.82
CA CYS A 65 -18.57 -22.09 -3.16
C CYS A 65 -18.45 -23.18 -4.22
N SER A 66 -17.22 -23.61 -4.49
CA SER A 66 -17.00 -24.82 -5.27
C SER A 66 -17.38 -25.98 -4.36
N ILE A 67 -18.59 -26.50 -4.58
CA ILE A 67 -19.09 -27.75 -3.97
C ILE A 67 -18.34 -28.92 -4.61
#